data_AF-A0A9D7X9J6-F1
#
_entry.id   AF-A0A9D7X9J6-F1
#
_cell.length_a   1.000
_cell.length_b   1.000
_cell.length_c   1.000
_cell.angle_alpha   90.00
_cell.angle_beta   90.00
_cell.angle_gamma   90.00
#
_symmetry.space_group_name_H-M   'P 1'
#
loop_
_entity.id
_entity.type
_entity.pdbx_description
1 polymer ?
#
loop_
_entity_poly.entity_id
_entity_poly.type
_entity_poly.pdbx_seq_one_letter_code
_entity_poly.pdbx_strand_id
1 'polypeptide(L)' 'MNAMTTTTLACRDPDLSGVTAALIRAGRRALEIAQQTGTPCYVWRNGRIENIGAAIGTEANFASKATVVS' A
#
# COMPACT_ATOMS: atom_id res chain seq x y z
N MET A 1 20.57 10.71 5.47
CA MET A 1 19.17 11.12 5.25
C MET A 1 18.78 10.63 3.86
N ASN A 2 18.06 9.50 3.74
CA ASN A 2 17.75 8.91 2.43
C ASN A 2 16.28 9.22 2.10
N ALA A 3 16.08 10.21 1.23
CA ALA A 3 14.79 10.47 0.62
C ALA A 3 14.44 9.30 -0.30
N MET A 4 13.31 8.64 -0.04
CA MET A 4 12.73 7.62 -0.91
C MET A 4 12.28 8.32 -2.20
N THR A 5 13.17 8.36 -3.19
CA THR A 5 12.90 8.88 -4.53
C THR A 5 11.77 8.07 -5.14
N THR A 6 10.57 8.65 -5.17
CA THR A 6 9.45 8.15 -5.94
C THR A 6 9.78 8.41 -7.40
N THR A 7 10.59 7.53 -8.00
CA THR A 7 10.84 7.55 -9.44
C THR A 7 9.52 7.19 -10.12
N THR A 8 8.73 8.22 -10.46
CA THR A 8 7.66 8.10 -11.42
C THR A 8 8.31 7.66 -12.73
N LEU A 9 8.31 6.36 -13.01
CA LEU A 9 8.56 5.83 -14.33
C LEU A 9 7.42 6.37 -15.20
N ALA A 10 7.64 7.54 -15.79
CA ALA A 10 6.71 8.15 -16.71
C ALA A 10 6.68 7.27 -17.95
N CYS A 11 5.84 6.24 -17.93
CA CYS A 11 5.45 5.52 -19.11
C CYS A 11 4.82 6.55 -20.05
N ARG A 12 5.61 6.99 -21.05
CA ARG A 12 5.31 8.11 -21.94
C ARG A 12 4.57 7.65 -23.19
N ASP A 13 3.93 6.48 -23.09
CA ASP A 13 3.09 5.93 -24.13
C ASP A 13 1.76 6.70 -24.16
N PRO A 14 1.38 7.32 -25.29
CA PRO A 14 0.11 8.03 -25.43
C PRO A 14 -1.11 7.15 -25.09
N ASP A 15 -1.06 5.85 -25.37
CA ASP A 15 -2.16 4.91 -25.08
C ASP A 15 -2.29 4.62 -23.59
N LEU A 16 -1.21 4.84 -22.83
CA LEU A 16 -1.19 4.72 -21.37
C LEU A 16 -1.41 6.07 -20.67
N SER A 17 -1.72 7.13 -21.43
CA SER A 17 -2.08 8.42 -20.86
C SER A 17 -3.33 8.29 -19.98
N GLY A 18 -3.18 8.60 -18.69
CA GLY A 18 -4.27 8.49 -17.70
C GLY A 18 -4.36 7.15 -16.96
N VAL A 19 -3.64 6.11 -17.38
CA VAL A 19 -3.60 4.82 -16.66
C VAL A 19 -3.12 5.01 -15.23
N THR A 20 -2.06 5.78 -15.00
CA THR A 20 -1.56 6.09 -13.65
C THR A 20 -2.64 6.72 -12.78
N ALA A 21 -3.39 7.69 -13.30
CA ALA A 21 -4.47 8.34 -12.55
C ALA A 21 -5.62 7.36 -12.26
N ALA A 22 -5.97 6.49 -13.21
CA ALA A 22 -6.97 5.44 -13.02
C ALA A 22 -6.55 4.43 -11.94
N LEU A 23 -5.30 3.95 -11.99
CA LEU A 23 -4.74 3.02 -11.00
C LEU A 23 -4.70 3.63 -9.60
N ILE A 24 -4.30 4.89 -9.46
CA ILE A 24 -4.32 5.60 -8.17
C ILE A 24 -5.74 5.67 -7.60
N ARG A 25 -6.74 6.02 -8.44
CA ARG A 25 -8.14 6.06 -8.01
C ARG A 25 -8.64 4.68 -7.59
N ALA A 26 -8.35 3.65 -8.38
CA ALA A 26 -8.74 2.27 -8.07
C ALA A 26 -8.11 1.79 -6.75
N GLY A 27 -6.82 2.05 -6.55
CA GLY A 27 -6.12 1.69 -5.31
C GLY A 27 -6.70 2.40 -4.08
N ARG A 28 -7.02 3.70 -4.18
CA ARG A 28 -7.70 4.44 -3.11
C ARG A 28 -9.05 3.83 -2.75
N ARG A 29 -9.85 3.50 -3.76
CA ARG A 29 -11.18 2.90 -3.53
C ARG A 29 -11.09 1.50 -2.91
N ALA A 30 -10.13 0.69 -3.35
CA ALA A 30 -9.87 -0.62 -2.76
C ALA A 30 -9.48 -0.50 -1.28
N LEU A 31 -8.64 0.49 -0.93
CA LEU A 31 -8.27 0.76 0.45
C LEU A 31 -9.45 1.22 1.30
N GLU A 32 -10.29 2.12 0.79
CA GLU A 32 -11.51 2.56 1.49
C GLU A 32 -12.43 1.38 1.80
N ILE A 33 -12.67 0.50 0.82
CA ILE A 33 -13.50 -0.70 1.00
C ILE A 33 -12.85 -1.62 2.03
N ALA A 34 -11.55 -1.89 1.92
CA ALA A 34 -10.82 -2.72 2.87
C ALA A 34 -10.95 -2.22 4.32
N GLN A 35 -10.87 -0.91 4.52
CA GLN A 35 -11.06 -0.28 5.83
C GLN A 35 -12.51 -0.42 6.33
N GLN A 36 -13.49 -0.32 5.45
CA GLN A 36 -14.92 -0.45 5.79
C GLN A 36 -15.32 -1.89 6.13
N THR A 37 -14.75 -2.87 5.42
CA THR A 37 -15.12 -4.29 5.55
C THR A 37 -14.21 -5.07 6.50
N GLY A 38 -13.15 -4.43 7.01
CA GLY A 38 -12.10 -5.13 7.78
C GLY A 38 -11.29 -6.10 6.94
N THR A 39 -11.31 -5.97 5.61
CA THR A 39 -10.52 -6.83 4.71
C THR A 39 -9.06 -6.37 4.72
N PRO A 40 -8.07 -7.27 4.85
CA PRO A 40 -6.66 -6.90 4.76
C PRO A 40 -6.32 -6.28 3.39
N CYS A 41 -5.50 -5.24 3.39
CA CYS A 41 -4.97 -4.63 2.17
C CYS A 41 -3.46 -4.51 2.31
N TYR A 42 -2.71 -5.26 1.49
CA TYR A 42 -1.26 -5.36 1.60
C TYR A 42 -0.54 -4.59 0.50
N VAL A 43 0.57 -3.95 0.85
CA VAL A 43 1.49 -3.30 -0.10
C VAL A 43 2.92 -3.72 0.15
N TRP A 44 3.72 -3.73 -0.91
CA TRP A 44 5.17 -3.88 -0.79
C TRP A 44 5.80 -2.51 -0.58
N ARG A 45 6.47 -2.30 0.56
CA ARG A 45 7.15 -1.06 0.91
C ARG A 45 8.43 -1.39 1.66
N ASN A 46 9.55 -0.73 1.34
CA ASN A 46 10.82 -0.92 2.06
C ASN A 46 11.29 -2.38 2.18
N GLY A 47 11.07 -3.19 1.13
CA GLY A 47 11.48 -4.60 1.12
C GLY A 47 10.63 -5.53 1.99
N ARG A 48 9.45 -5.08 2.43
CA ARG A 48 8.52 -5.86 3.25
C ARG A 48 7.08 -5.69 2.79
N ILE A 49 6.25 -6.67 3.14
CA ILE A 49 4.79 -6.58 2.99
C ILE A 49 4.23 -5.84 4.22
N GLU A 50 3.45 -4.79 4.00
CA GLU A 50 2.78 -4.00 5.03
C GLU A 50 1.26 -4.06 4.84
N ASN A 51 0.50 -4.34 5.90
CA ASN A 51 -0.96 -4.23 5.87
C ASN A 51 -1.37 -2.78 6.13
N ILE A 52 -1.96 -2.14 5.13
CA ILE A 52 -2.48 -0.76 5.20
C ILE A 52 -4.01 -0.70 5.31
N GLY A 53 -4.70 -1.83 5.15
CA GLY A 53 -6.16 -1.93 5.26
C GLY A 53 -6.66 -2.10 6.69
N ALA A 54 -5.78 -2.45 7.64
CA ALA A 54 -6.14 -2.57 9.03
C ALA A 54 -6.56 -1.20 9.60
N ALA A 55 -7.75 -1.13 10.19
CA ALA A 55 -8.14 0.03 10.99
C ALA A 55 -7.09 0.27 12.08
N ILE A 56 -6.68 1.53 12.25
CA ILE A 56 -5.71 1.95 13.27
C ILE A 56 -6.27 1.53 14.64
N GLY A 57 -5.79 0.39 15.16
CA GLY A 57 -6.25 -0.16 16.44
C GLY A 57 -6.40 -1.68 16.51
N THR A 58 -6.37 -2.42 15.40
CA THR A 58 -6.40 -3.89 15.49
C THR A 58 -4.99 -4.45 15.66
N GLU A 59 -4.79 -5.19 16.76
CA GLU A 59 -3.65 -6.02 17.19
C GLU A 59 -2.83 -6.70 16.06
N ALA A 60 -3.43 -6.91 14.88
CA ALA A 60 -2.83 -7.48 13.68
C ALA A 60 -1.57 -6.74 13.16
N ASN A 61 -1.42 -5.44 13.42
CA ASN A 61 -0.20 -4.71 13.03
C ASN A 61 0.98 -4.92 14.01
N PHE A 62 0.74 -5.43 15.22
CA PHE A 62 1.79 -5.70 16.22
C PHE A 62 2.32 -7.13 16.17
N ALA A 63 1.56 -8.08 15.59
CA ALA A 63 1.97 -9.48 15.44
C ALA A 63 3.27 -9.65 14.61
N SER A 64 3.59 -8.68 13.74
CA SER A 64 4.87 -8.68 13.00
C SER A 64 6.08 -8.18 13.82
N LYS A 65 5.88 -7.62 15.02
CA LYS A 65 6.97 -7.20 15.93
C LYS A 65 7.24 -8.20 17.06
N ALA A 66 6.36 -9.16 17.32
CA ALA A 66 6.49 -10.09 18.45
C ALA A 66 7.29 -11.38 18.15
N THR A 67 7.66 -11.66 16.90
CA THR A 67 8.36 -12.92 16.52
C THR A 67 9.88 -12.76 16.35
N VAL A 68 10.47 -11.64 16.76
CA VAL A 68 11.94 -11.50 16.86
C VAL A 68 12.37 -11.54 18.32
N VAL A 69 12.10 -12.67 18.98
CA VAL A 69 12.87 -13.14 20.14
C VAL A 69 12.98 -14.65 19.99
N SER A 70 14.14 -15.10 19.50
CA SER A 70 14.80 -16.32 19.96
C SER A 70 16.28 -16.27 19.62
#